data_AF-A0A3S1DY37-F1
#
_entry.id   AF-A0A3S1DY37-F1
#
_cell.length_a   1.000
_cell.length_b   1.000
_cell.length_c   1.000
_cell.angle_alpha   90.00
_cell.angle_beta   90.00
_cell.angle_gamma   90.00
#
_symmetry.space_group_name_H-M   'P 1'
#
loop_
_entity.id
_entity.type
_entity.pdbx_description
1 polymer ?
#
loop_
_entity_poly.entity_id
_entity_poly.type
_entity_poly.pdbx_seq_one_letter_code
_entity_poly.pdbx_strand_id
1 'polypeptide(L)' 'TRMHRAAVRLRASDAAISTIAFDTGFNDLSTFNRRFRREMGEAPSAYRAKRTGAG' A
#
# COMPACT_ATOMS: atom_id res chain seq x y z
N THR A 1 -7.40 -6.74 8.52
CA THR A 1 -5.97 -7.17 8.53
C THR A 1 -5.03 -5.97 8.39
N ARG A 2 -3.76 -6.12 8.76
CA ARG A 2 -2.74 -5.04 8.66
C ARG A 2 -2.63 -4.44 7.24
N MET A 3 -2.77 -5.26 6.19
CA MET A 3 -2.77 -4.79 4.80
C MET A 3 -3.95 -3.88 4.45
N HIS A 4 -5.16 -4.18 4.95
CA HIS A 4 -6.32 -3.31 4.72
C HIS A 4 -6.10 -1.91 5.31
N ARG A 5 -5.48 -1.82 6.51
CA ARG A 5 -5.09 -0.52 7.08
C ARG A 5 -4.04 0.19 6.22
N ALA A 6 -3.07 -0.55 5.71
CA ALA A 6 -2.07 -0.03 4.77
C ALA A 6 -2.73 0.55 3.51
N ALA A 7 -3.70 -0.15 2.93
CA ALA A 7 -4.44 0.26 1.74
C ALA A 7 -5.27 1.53 1.98
N VAL A 8 -5.97 1.61 3.11
CA VAL A 8 -6.70 2.81 3.52
C VAL A 8 -5.73 3.99 3.65
N ARG A 9 -4.56 3.78 4.27
CA ARG A 9 -3.54 4.83 4.43
C ARG A 9 -2.90 5.26 3.11
N LEU A 10 -2.66 4.32 2.19
CA LEU A 10 -2.18 4.59 0.82
C LEU A 10 -3.16 5.44 0.01
N ARG A 11 -4.47 5.30 0.25
CA ARG A 11 -5.50 6.15 -0.36
C ARG A 11 -5.70 7.46 0.39
N ALA A 12 -5.66 7.46 1.71
CA ALA A 12 -5.92 8.65 2.52
C ALA A 12 -4.73 9.62 2.61
N SER A 13 -3.51 9.17 2.25
CA SER A 13 -2.28 9.94 2.42
C SER A 13 -1.38 9.86 1.20
N ASP A 14 -0.51 10.85 1.05
CA ASP A 14 0.57 10.86 0.07
C ASP A 14 1.90 10.35 0.64
N ALA A 15 1.89 9.79 1.86
CA ALA A 15 3.06 9.20 2.49
C ALA A 15 3.73 8.14 1.61
N ALA A 16 5.05 8.03 1.73
CA ALA A 16 5.82 7.07 0.97
C ALA A 16 5.38 5.63 1.28
N ILE A 17 5.37 4.78 0.26
CA ILE A 17 5.00 3.36 0.41
C ILE A 17 5.93 2.68 1.43
N SER A 18 7.20 3.09 1.50
CA SER A 18 8.17 2.63 2.50
C SER A 18 7.70 2.93 3.90
N THR A 19 7.31 4.18 4.18
CA THR A 19 6.79 4.60 5.49
C THR A 19 5.58 3.77 5.90
N ILE A 20 4.64 3.53 4.99
CA ILE A 20 3.44 2.71 5.27
C ILE A 20 3.82 1.23 5.48
N ALA A 21 4.81 0.72 4.76
CA ALA A 21 5.32 -0.63 4.96
C ALA A 21 5.94 -0.80 6.35
N PHE A 22 6.78 0.14 6.78
CA PHE A 22 7.37 0.14 8.13
C PHE A 22 6.32 0.25 9.23
N ASP A 23 5.35 1.16 9.08
CA ASP A 23 4.24 1.37 10.03
C ASP A 23 3.37 0.12 10.21
N THR A 24 3.26 -0.71 9.17
CA THR A 24 2.50 -1.98 9.19
C THR A 24 3.32 -3.17 9.71
N GLY A 25 4.61 -2.96 10.01
CA GLY A 25 5.54 -3.95 10.57
C GLY A 25 6.36 -4.72 9.54
N PHE A 26 6.54 -4.18 8.33
CA PHE A 26 7.44 -4.75 7.32
C PHE A 26 8.79 -4.02 7.36
N ASN A 27 9.88 -4.78 7.38
CA ASN A 27 11.22 -4.22 7.24
C ASN A 27 11.62 -4.01 5.77
N ASP A 28 10.88 -4.61 4.83
CA ASP A 28 11.20 -4.58 3.40
C ASP A 28 9.99 -4.28 2.52
N LEU A 29 10.17 -3.30 1.64
CA LEU A 29 9.22 -2.92 0.59
C LEU A 29 8.87 -4.09 -0.34
N SER A 30 9.86 -4.90 -0.72
CA SER A 30 9.64 -6.03 -1.64
C SER A 30 8.68 -7.07 -1.06
N THR A 31 8.84 -7.39 0.22
CA THR A 31 7.95 -8.31 0.94
C THR A 31 6.57 -7.71 1.12
N PHE A 32 6.49 -6.43 1.50
CA PHE A 32 5.24 -5.69 1.59
C PHE A 32 4.49 -5.71 0.24
N ASN A 33 5.14 -5.32 -0.86
CA ASN A 33 4.56 -5.26 -2.20
C ASN A 33 4.00 -6.62 -2.64
N ARG A 34 4.76 -7.71 -2.43
CA ARG A 34 4.32 -9.06 -2.79
C ARG A 34 3.09 -9.47 -1.99
N ARG A 35 3.08 -9.22 -0.67
CA ARG A 35 1.95 -9.57 0.20
C ARG A 35 0.73 -8.71 -0.07
N PHE A 36 0.94 -7.41 -0.28
CA PHE A 36 -0.09 -6.45 -0.63
C PHE A 36 -0.75 -6.83 -1.94
N ARG A 37 0.03 -7.16 -2.99
CA ARG A 37 -0.52 -7.65 -4.26
C ARG A 37 -1.30 -8.95 -4.12
N ARG A 38 -0.86 -9.85 -3.23
CA ARG A 38 -1.59 -11.11 -2.97
C ARG A 38 -2.91 -10.89 -2.24
N GLU A 39 -2.99 -9.92 -1.32
CA GLU A 39 -4.22 -9.63 -0.56
C GLU A 39 -5.17 -8.66 -1.31
N MET A 40 -4.64 -7.65 -1.99
CA MET A 40 -5.41 -6.57 -2.64
C MET A 40 -5.53 -6.74 -4.16
N GLY A 41 -4.85 -7.73 -4.75
CA GLY A 41 -4.85 -8.01 -6.19
C GLY A 41 -3.85 -7.17 -7.01
N GLU A 42 -3.36 -6.06 -6.47
CA GLU A 42 -2.49 -5.11 -7.17
C GLU A 42 -1.37 -4.53 -6.29
N ALA A 43 -0.35 -3.95 -6.92
CA ALA A 43 0.74 -3.32 -6.19
C ALA A 43 0.27 -2.02 -5.48
N PRO A 44 0.86 -1.65 -4.32
CA PRO A 44 0.46 -0.46 -3.58
C PRO A 44 0.66 0.85 -4.36
N SER A 45 1.64 0.90 -5.27
CA SER A 45 1.82 2.03 -6.18
C SER A 45 0.67 2.17 -7.18
N ALA A 46 0.24 1.05 -7.78
CA ALA A 46 -0.92 1.01 -8.67
C ALA A 46 -2.23 1.32 -7.92
N TYR A 47 -2.38 0.78 -6.71
CA TYR A 47 -3.52 1.05 -5.82
C TYR A 47 -3.65 2.55 -5.50
N ARG A 48 -2.51 3.23 -5.25
CA ARG A 48 -2.46 4.68 -5.05
C ARG A 48 -2.70 5.46 -6.33
N ALA A 49 -2.13 5.05 -7.46
CA ALA A 49 -2.36 5.71 -8.75
C ALA A 49 -3.85 5.68 -9.16
N LYS A 50 -4.56 4.58 -8.86
CA LYS A 50 -6.01 4.47 -9.08
C LYS A 50 -6.85 5.45 -8.27
N ARG A 51 -6.33 5.99 -7.15
CA ARG A 51 -6.98 7.11 -6.44
C ARG A 51 -7.12 8.33 -7.34
N THR A 52 -6.14 8.55 -8.21
CA THR A 52 -6.06 9.72 -9.10
C THR A 52 -6.77 9.49 -10.44
N GLY A 53 -7.40 8.32 -10.64
CA GLY A 53 -8.16 7.99 -11.86
C GLY A 53 -9.63 8.41 -11.86
N ALA A 54 -10.05 9.24 -10.90
CA ALA A 54 -11.38 9.85 -10.86
C ALA A 54 -11.22 11.38 -10.85
N GLY A 55 -11.01 11.93 -12.05
CA GLY A 55 -11.05 13.33 -12.38
C GLY A 55 -11.56 13.45 -13.81
#